data_AF-A0A2K2TRQ8-F1
#
_entry.id   AF-A0A2K2TRQ8-F1
#
_cell.length_a   1.000
_cell.length_b   1.000
_cell.length_c   1.000
_cell.angle_alpha   90.00
_cell.angle_beta   90.00
_cell.angle_gamma   90.00
#
_symmetry.space_group_name_H-M   'P 1'
#
loop_
_entity.id
_entity.type
_entity.pdbx_description
1 polymer ?
#
loop_
_entity_poly.entity_id
_entity_poly.type
_entity_poly.pdbx_seq_one_letter_code
_entity_poly.pdbx_strand_id
1 'polypeptide(L)'
;MDISDMEDLIKNLLDREWEMFTNVSNEGGRAACQDDRDTFDIMRKSQFSIWNRECLLSYLNDLEQARQSGRNLMTEKYGYMMADTAPNEFDRIKDLLPEVTEEKERLSEELTEKQVAWMEQFRKQYPDLGKRGRPLRRHDSGAVLETSLETYSHGELLTYSVETLRLLKRRFEQLEQEYENPGILVMEATARQYGYRSVQEAQDHLKSFNE
;
A
#
# COMPACT_ATOMS: atom_id res chain seq x y z
N MET A 1 23.38 10.92 -8.96
CA MET A 1 22.19 11.05 -8.07
C MET A 1 22.57 10.33 -6.81
N ASP A 2 22.68 11.05 -5.70
CA ASP A 2 23.22 10.52 -4.46
C ASP A 2 22.18 9.60 -3.80
N ILE A 3 22.63 8.48 -3.23
CA ILE A 3 21.78 7.58 -2.46
C ILE A 3 21.19 8.34 -1.26
N SER A 4 21.95 9.29 -0.71
CA SER A 4 21.50 10.20 0.34
C SER A 4 20.23 10.97 -0.04
N ASP A 5 20.12 11.45 -1.29
CA ASP A 5 18.96 12.24 -1.73
C ASP A 5 17.66 11.42 -1.75
N MET A 6 17.76 10.12 -2.05
CA MET A 6 16.60 9.22 -2.09
C MET A 6 16.17 8.80 -0.68
N GLU A 7 17.12 8.52 0.20
CA GLU A 7 16.85 8.19 1.60
C GLU A 7 16.18 9.35 2.33
N ASP A 8 16.67 10.58 2.13
CA ASP A 8 16.07 11.79 2.69
C ASP A 8 14.64 12.03 2.17
N LEU A 9 14.41 11.79 0.88
CA LEU A 9 13.06 11.88 0.29
C LEU A 9 12.10 10.86 0.91
N ILE A 10 12.53 9.59 1.04
CA ILE A 10 11.73 8.53 1.65
C ILE A 10 11.43 8.86 3.12
N LYS A 11 12.42 9.35 3.87
CA LYS A 11 12.22 9.75 5.26
C LYS A 11 11.17 10.85 5.40
N ASN A 12 11.24 11.88 4.55
CA ASN A 12 10.26 12.96 4.53
C ASN A 12 8.84 12.44 4.22
N LEU A 13 8.70 11.55 3.22
CA LEU A 13 7.43 10.90 2.91
C LEU A 13 6.84 10.16 4.12
N LEU A 14 7.65 9.35 4.79
CA LEU A 14 7.21 8.57 5.96
C LEU A 14 6.77 9.45 7.12
N ASP A 15 7.51 10.52 7.40
CA ASP A 15 7.17 11.43 8.50
C ASP A 15 5.82 12.11 8.25
N ARG A 16 5.57 12.55 7.01
CA ARG A 16 4.30 13.15 6.60
C ARG A 16 3.14 12.17 6.60
N GLU A 17 3.35 10.99 6.05
CA GLU A 17 2.31 9.97 5.97
C GLU A 17 1.97 9.43 7.35
N TRP A 18 2.95 9.28 8.24
CA TRP A 18 2.72 8.90 9.63
C TRP A 18 1.93 9.96 10.40
N GLU A 19 2.22 11.25 10.20
CA GLU A 19 1.44 12.33 10.78
C GLU A 19 -0.04 12.23 10.35
N MET A 20 -0.29 11.96 9.06
CA MET A 20 -1.66 11.72 8.58
C MET A 20 -2.28 10.47 9.20
N PHE A 21 -1.53 9.37 9.25
CA PHE A 21 -1.98 8.06 9.73
C PHE A 21 -2.34 8.06 11.21
N THR A 22 -1.52 8.70 12.04
CA THR A 22 -1.74 8.81 13.49
C THR A 22 -2.92 9.71 13.86
N ASN A 23 -3.33 10.59 12.95
CA ASN A 23 -4.47 11.49 13.13
C ASN A 23 -5.77 10.96 12.51
N VAL A 24 -5.79 9.73 11.99
CA VAL A 24 -7.04 9.09 11.53
C VAL A 24 -7.92 8.78 12.74
N SER A 25 -9.14 9.33 12.73
CA SER A 25 -10.19 9.01 13.70
C SER A 25 -11.04 7.86 13.17
N ASN A 26 -10.86 6.66 13.72
CA ASN A 26 -11.77 5.54 13.45
C ASN A 26 -12.93 5.53 14.47
N GLU A 27 -14.10 5.01 14.08
CA GLU A 27 -15.27 4.92 14.98
C GLU A 27 -15.00 4.13 16.28
N GLY A 28 -14.03 3.21 16.24
CA GLY A 28 -13.56 2.44 17.40
C GLY A 28 -12.46 3.11 18.24
N GLY A 29 -12.09 4.35 17.94
CA GLY A 29 -10.96 5.06 18.56
C GLY A 29 -9.61 4.76 17.89
N ARG A 30 -8.52 5.05 18.61
CA ARG A 30 -7.16 4.88 18.12
C ARG A 30 -6.81 3.39 17.96
N ALA A 31 -6.44 2.96 16.77
CA ALA A 31 -6.06 1.58 16.49
C ALA A 31 -4.62 1.30 16.95
N ALA A 32 -4.33 0.07 17.42
CA ALA A 32 -2.99 -0.30 17.90
C ALA A 32 -1.88 -0.09 16.84
N CYS A 33 -2.21 -0.20 15.55
CA CYS A 33 -1.28 0.09 14.46
C CYS A 33 -0.84 1.56 14.39
N GLN A 34 -1.63 2.50 14.94
CA GLN A 34 -1.26 3.92 15.01
C GLN A 34 -0.20 4.20 16.08
N ASP A 35 0.18 3.19 16.88
CA ASP A 35 1.26 3.28 17.85
C ASP A 35 2.50 2.45 17.45
N ASP A 36 2.46 1.76 16.31
CA ASP A 36 3.56 0.94 15.79
C ASP A 36 4.25 1.63 14.59
N ARG A 37 5.07 2.65 14.91
CA ARG A 37 5.83 3.39 13.90
C ARG A 37 6.83 2.49 13.17
N ASP A 38 7.43 1.53 13.86
CA ASP A 38 8.48 0.68 13.29
C ASP A 38 7.90 -0.22 12.19
N THR A 39 6.78 -0.90 12.44
CA THR A 39 6.10 -1.69 11.42
C THR A 39 5.62 -0.82 10.27
N PHE A 40 5.06 0.38 10.54
CA PHE A 40 4.67 1.32 9.50
C PHE A 40 5.84 1.69 8.59
N ASP A 41 6.97 2.07 9.17
CA ASP A 41 8.20 2.42 8.47
C ASP A 41 8.69 1.25 7.60
N ILE A 42 8.72 0.04 8.15
CA ILE A 42 9.14 -1.16 7.42
C ILE A 42 8.26 -1.39 6.19
N MET A 43 6.93 -1.36 6.37
CA MET A 43 5.97 -1.64 5.30
C MET A 43 6.05 -0.57 4.20
N ARG A 44 6.05 0.72 4.57
CA ARG A 44 6.10 1.82 3.60
C ARG A 44 7.44 1.92 2.89
N LYS A 45 8.57 1.78 3.59
CA LYS A 45 9.91 1.71 2.94
C LYS A 45 9.97 0.58 1.93
N SER A 46 9.42 -0.59 2.28
CA SER A 46 9.42 -1.75 1.38
C SER A 46 8.56 -1.52 0.14
N GLN A 47 7.41 -0.86 0.27
CA GLN A 47 6.59 -0.47 -0.88
C GLN A 47 7.29 0.58 -1.77
N PHE A 48 7.91 1.60 -1.17
CA PHE A 48 8.66 2.63 -1.88
C PHE A 48 9.92 2.10 -2.57
N SER A 49 10.44 0.92 -2.19
CA SER A 49 11.65 0.34 -2.77
C SER A 49 11.56 0.08 -4.28
N ILE A 50 10.35 -0.11 -4.82
CA ILE A 50 10.13 -0.30 -6.26
C ILE A 50 9.73 1.00 -6.97
N TRP A 51 9.52 2.10 -6.25
CA TRP A 51 9.14 3.39 -6.81
C TRP A 51 10.39 4.13 -7.28
N ASN A 52 10.32 4.75 -8.46
CA ASN A 52 11.38 5.65 -8.90
C ASN A 52 11.21 7.05 -8.27
N ARG A 53 12.23 7.90 -8.41
CA ARG A 53 12.22 9.25 -7.83
C ARG A 53 11.03 10.10 -8.28
N GLU A 54 10.61 9.96 -9.54
CA GLU A 54 9.46 10.71 -10.07
C GLU A 54 8.16 10.34 -9.34
N CYS A 55 7.92 9.04 -9.11
CA CYS A 55 6.77 8.56 -8.35
C CYS A 55 6.77 9.11 -6.91
N LEU A 56 7.91 9.04 -6.23
CA LEU A 56 8.06 9.51 -4.85
C LEU A 56 7.84 11.02 -4.72
N LEU A 57 8.38 11.82 -5.66
CA LEU A 57 8.16 13.27 -5.66
C LEU A 57 6.70 13.65 -5.96
N SER A 58 6.05 12.94 -6.88
CA SER A 58 4.64 13.17 -7.18
C SER A 58 3.77 12.84 -5.98
N TYR A 59 4.05 11.73 -5.28
CA TYR A 59 3.33 11.38 -4.06
C TYR A 59 3.63 12.34 -2.90
N LEU A 60 4.85 12.86 -2.78
CA LEU A 60 5.16 13.91 -1.82
C LEU A 60 4.30 15.17 -2.07
N ASN A 61 4.15 15.55 -3.34
CA ASN A 61 3.26 16.64 -3.71
C ASN A 61 1.79 16.32 -3.35
N ASP A 62 1.30 15.09 -3.56
CA ASP A 62 -0.05 14.69 -3.15
C ASP A 62 -0.28 14.88 -1.65
N LEU A 63 0.67 14.44 -0.81
CA LEU A 63 0.62 14.64 0.64
C LEU A 63 0.62 16.13 1.02
N GLU A 64 1.44 16.94 0.35
CA GLU A 64 1.51 18.39 0.61
C GLU A 64 0.24 19.12 0.21
N GLN A 65 -0.33 18.81 -0.96
CA GLN A 65 -1.58 19.42 -1.44
C GLN A 65 -2.77 19.03 -0.58
N ALA A 66 -2.84 17.77 -0.14
CA ALA A 66 -3.87 17.31 0.78
C ALA A 66 -3.78 18.10 2.09
N ARG A 67 -2.60 18.17 2.71
CA ARG A 67 -2.38 18.92 3.95
C ARG A 67 -2.72 20.41 3.81
N GLN A 68 -2.31 21.06 2.71
CA GLN A 68 -2.63 22.47 2.44
C GLN A 68 -4.14 22.72 2.30
N SER A 69 -4.87 21.73 1.82
CA SER A 69 -6.33 21.79 1.64
C SER A 69 -7.12 21.28 2.86
N GLY A 70 -6.45 21.00 3.99
CA GLY A 70 -7.09 20.44 5.19
C GLY A 70 -7.56 18.99 5.04
N ARG A 71 -7.11 18.30 4.00
CA ARG A 71 -7.41 16.89 3.71
C ARG A 71 -6.39 15.96 4.36
N ASN A 72 -6.80 14.74 4.63
CA ASN A 72 -5.96 13.67 5.15
C ASN A 72 -6.11 12.43 4.27
N LEU A 73 -5.05 12.06 3.53
CA LEU A 73 -5.11 10.94 2.60
C LEU A 73 -5.38 9.60 3.30
N MET A 74 -4.92 9.41 4.53
CA MET A 74 -5.17 8.17 5.27
C MET A 74 -6.64 8.05 5.66
N THR A 75 -7.30 9.16 6.05
CA THR A 75 -8.75 9.19 6.29
C THR A 75 -9.52 8.88 5.00
N GLU A 76 -9.13 9.50 3.88
CA GLU A 76 -9.78 9.28 2.58
C GLU A 76 -9.66 7.84 2.12
N LYS A 77 -8.48 7.23 2.26
CA LYS A 77 -8.23 5.81 1.97
C LYS A 77 -9.24 4.91 2.68
N TYR A 78 -9.38 5.07 3.99
CA TYR A 78 -10.34 4.29 4.76
C TYR A 78 -11.78 4.56 4.33
N GLY A 79 -12.11 5.81 4.00
CA GLY A 79 -13.40 6.18 3.43
C GLY A 79 -13.69 5.45 2.11
N TYR A 80 -12.75 5.43 1.15
CA TYR A 80 -12.91 4.71 -0.10
C TYR A 80 -13.03 3.19 0.11
N MET A 81 -12.27 2.61 1.05
CA MET A 81 -12.38 1.19 1.40
C MET A 81 -13.76 0.81 1.96
N MET A 82 -14.54 1.76 2.52
CA MET A 82 -15.89 1.50 3.00
C MET A 82 -16.86 1.13 1.86
N ALA A 83 -16.58 1.51 0.61
CA ALA A 83 -17.40 1.11 -0.53
C ALA A 83 -17.54 -0.42 -0.63
N ASP A 84 -16.49 -1.18 -0.27
CA ASP A 84 -16.51 -2.64 -0.22
C ASP A 84 -16.84 -3.19 1.17
N THR A 85 -16.34 -2.53 2.23
CA THR A 85 -16.34 -3.10 3.59
C THR A 85 -17.54 -2.69 4.42
N ALA A 86 -18.15 -1.54 4.13
CA ALA A 86 -19.26 -0.95 4.86
C ALA A 86 -20.11 -0.05 3.93
N PRO A 87 -20.83 -0.61 2.93
CA PRO A 87 -21.48 0.19 1.88
C PRO A 87 -22.52 1.19 2.40
N ASN A 88 -23.25 0.82 3.47
CA ASN A 88 -24.26 1.69 4.08
C ASN A 88 -23.63 2.92 4.76
N GLU A 89 -22.46 2.74 5.37
CA GLU A 89 -21.65 3.78 5.99
C GLU A 89 -21.00 4.65 4.91
N PHE A 90 -20.47 4.02 3.85
CA PHE A 90 -19.93 4.70 2.69
C PHE A 90 -20.93 5.67 2.07
N ASP A 91 -22.18 5.24 1.87
CA ASP A 91 -23.25 6.09 1.33
C ASP A 91 -23.50 7.37 2.15
N ARG A 92 -23.17 7.37 3.45
CA ARG A 92 -23.30 8.53 4.34
C ARG A 92 -22.11 9.48 4.25
N ILE A 93 -20.92 8.98 3.91
CA ILE A 93 -19.67 9.75 3.91
C ILE A 93 -19.15 10.08 2.51
N LYS A 94 -19.66 9.44 1.45
CA LYS A 94 -19.15 9.58 0.08
C LYS A 94 -19.08 11.02 -0.41
N ASP A 95 -20.03 11.87 -0.01
CA ASP A 95 -20.07 13.29 -0.39
C ASP A 95 -19.01 14.13 0.35
N LEU A 96 -18.36 13.57 1.38
CA LEU A 96 -17.23 14.19 2.09
C LEU A 96 -15.88 13.77 1.48
N LEU A 97 -15.86 12.72 0.65
CA LEU A 97 -14.66 12.25 -0.01
C LEU A 97 -14.43 13.03 -1.31
N PRO A 98 -13.16 13.23 -1.71
CA PRO A 98 -12.86 13.79 -3.01
C PRO A 98 -13.50 12.97 -4.14
N GLU A 99 -14.02 13.66 -5.16
CA GLU A 99 -14.59 13.02 -6.34
C GLU A 99 -13.56 12.13 -7.05
N VAL A 100 -13.99 10.91 -7.40
CA VAL A 100 -13.20 9.97 -8.18
C VAL A 100 -13.64 10.07 -9.63
N THR A 101 -12.75 10.60 -10.48
CA THR A 101 -12.99 10.66 -11.93
C THR A 101 -12.86 9.28 -12.55
N GLU A 102 -13.50 9.05 -13.71
CA GLU A 102 -13.41 7.79 -14.46
C GLU A 102 -11.96 7.39 -14.78
N GLU A 103 -11.10 8.37 -15.06
CA GLU A 103 -9.67 8.11 -15.29
C GLU A 103 -8.97 7.64 -14.02
N LYS A 104 -9.23 8.28 -12.87
CA LYS A 104 -8.64 7.90 -11.59
C LYS A 104 -9.06 6.49 -11.20
N GLU A 105 -10.35 6.17 -11.36
CA GLU A 105 -10.88 4.83 -11.09
C GLU A 105 -10.18 3.78 -11.95
N ARG A 106 -10.18 3.96 -13.27
CA ARG A 106 -9.55 3.02 -14.21
C ARG A 106 -8.07 2.78 -13.91
N LEU A 107 -7.32 3.84 -13.64
CA LEU A 107 -5.88 3.72 -13.30
C LEU A 107 -5.68 2.99 -11.97
N SER A 108 -6.51 3.26 -10.97
CA SER A 108 -6.44 2.63 -9.65
C SER A 108 -6.79 1.15 -9.71
N GLU A 109 -7.83 0.78 -10.47
CA GLU A 109 -8.20 -0.61 -10.74
C GLU A 109 -7.06 -1.36 -11.46
N GLU A 110 -6.49 -0.79 -12.53
CA GLU A 110 -5.41 -1.44 -13.28
C GLU A 110 -4.17 -1.69 -12.42
N LEU A 111 -3.77 -0.70 -11.61
CA LEU A 111 -2.64 -0.81 -10.69
C LEU A 111 -2.91 -1.81 -9.56
N THR A 112 -4.14 -1.83 -9.04
CA THR A 112 -4.58 -2.80 -8.03
C THR A 112 -4.49 -4.21 -8.58
N GLU A 113 -5.00 -4.44 -9.79
CA GLU A 113 -4.97 -5.76 -10.42
C GLU A 113 -3.53 -6.27 -10.60
N LYS A 114 -2.60 -5.40 -11.02
CA LYS A 114 -1.17 -5.75 -11.09
C LYS A 114 -0.62 -6.19 -9.74
N GLN A 115 -0.87 -5.42 -8.68
CA GLN A 115 -0.41 -5.76 -7.33
C GLN A 115 -0.99 -7.08 -6.84
N VAL A 116 -2.28 -7.32 -7.09
CA VAL A 116 -2.94 -8.58 -6.72
C VAL A 116 -2.33 -9.75 -7.50
N ALA A 117 -2.17 -9.64 -8.81
CA ALA A 117 -1.56 -10.68 -9.65
C ALA A 117 -0.12 -11.01 -9.21
N TRP A 118 0.68 -10.00 -8.87
CA TRP A 118 2.03 -10.20 -8.33
C TRP A 118 2.00 -10.98 -7.01
N MET A 119 1.05 -10.66 -6.12
CA MET A 119 0.91 -11.36 -4.85
C MET A 119 0.32 -12.76 -4.98
N GLU A 120 -0.55 -13.02 -5.96
CA GLU A 120 -1.03 -14.37 -6.28
C GLU A 120 0.13 -15.25 -6.74
N GLN A 121 1.01 -14.73 -7.60
CA GLN A 121 2.21 -15.43 -8.02
C GLN A 121 3.19 -15.63 -6.85
N PHE A 122 3.36 -14.60 -6.01
CA PHE A 122 4.19 -14.70 -4.80
C PHE A 122 3.72 -15.81 -3.88
N ARG A 123 2.42 -15.93 -3.62
CA ARG A 123 1.84 -17.00 -2.77
C ARG A 123 2.08 -18.40 -3.33
N LYS A 124 2.15 -18.55 -4.66
CA LYS A 124 2.47 -19.84 -5.29
C LYS A 124 3.93 -20.21 -5.09
N GLN A 125 4.84 -19.24 -5.16
CA GLN A 125 6.28 -19.45 -4.98
C GLN A 125 6.67 -19.60 -3.50
N TYR A 126 6.02 -18.83 -2.62
CA TYR A 126 6.29 -18.76 -1.18
C TYR A 126 5.03 -19.03 -0.36
N PRO A 127 4.49 -20.26 -0.33
CA PRO A 127 3.18 -20.56 0.27
C PRO A 127 3.12 -20.36 1.79
N ASP A 128 4.19 -20.66 2.54
CA ASP A 128 4.16 -20.59 4.01
C ASP A 128 4.27 -19.15 4.50
N LEU A 129 5.02 -18.32 3.77
CA LEU A 129 5.08 -16.89 4.01
C LEU A 129 3.82 -16.19 3.47
N GLY A 130 3.36 -16.58 2.28
CA GLY A 130 2.22 -15.99 1.60
C GLY A 130 0.87 -16.14 2.33
N LYS A 131 0.69 -17.24 3.09
CA LYS A 131 -0.50 -17.50 3.92
C LYS A 131 -0.62 -16.57 5.14
N ARG A 132 0.46 -15.91 5.57
CA ARG A 132 0.44 -14.99 6.72
C ARG A 132 -0.06 -13.59 6.38
N GLY A 133 -0.24 -13.27 5.10
CA GLY A 133 -0.81 -12.00 4.66
C GLY A 133 -2.34 -12.04 4.57
N ARG A 134 -2.95 -10.85 4.51
CA ARG A 134 -4.39 -10.63 4.26
C ARG A 134 -4.93 -11.38 3.03
N PRO A 135 -6.23 -11.68 2.92
CA PRO A 135 -6.83 -12.17 1.68
C PRO A 135 -6.42 -11.33 0.47
N LEU A 136 -6.22 -11.93 -0.71
CA LEU A 136 -5.81 -11.14 -1.88
C LEU A 136 -7.00 -10.45 -2.54
N ARG A 137 -8.06 -11.23 -2.79
CA ARG A 137 -9.27 -10.77 -3.47
C ARG A 137 -10.37 -10.38 -2.49
N ARG A 138 -11.26 -9.50 -2.92
CA ARG A 138 -12.47 -9.09 -2.17
C ARG A 138 -13.33 -10.28 -1.80
N HIS A 139 -13.59 -11.18 -2.74
CA HIS A 139 -14.45 -12.36 -2.53
C HIS A 139 -13.86 -13.41 -1.59
N ASP A 140 -12.53 -13.38 -1.35
CA ASP A 140 -11.86 -14.26 -0.40
C ASP A 140 -11.94 -13.73 1.04
N SER A 141 -12.42 -12.50 1.23
CA SER A 141 -12.53 -11.87 2.55
C SER A 141 -13.78 -12.37 3.27
N GLY A 142 -13.57 -13.06 4.39
CA GLY A 142 -14.66 -13.47 5.29
C GLY A 142 -15.34 -12.25 5.94
N ALA A 143 -16.54 -12.49 6.50
CA ALA A 143 -17.50 -11.44 6.83
C ALA A 143 -17.13 -10.42 7.92
N VAL A 144 -15.96 -10.43 8.60
CA VAL A 144 -15.78 -9.52 9.77
C VAL A 144 -14.41 -8.89 10.04
N LEU A 145 -13.23 -9.40 9.63
CA LEU A 145 -11.98 -8.84 10.22
C LEU A 145 -10.73 -8.61 9.34
N GLU A 146 -10.69 -9.00 8.07
CA GLU A 146 -9.49 -8.77 7.25
C GLU A 146 -9.83 -8.17 5.88
N THR A 147 -9.59 -6.87 5.72
CA THR A 147 -9.66 -6.20 4.41
C THR A 147 -8.67 -6.87 3.44
N SER A 148 -9.16 -7.27 2.26
CA SER A 148 -8.31 -7.80 1.18
C SER A 148 -7.22 -6.83 0.74
N LEU A 149 -6.18 -7.37 0.11
CA LEU A 149 -5.17 -6.57 -0.59
C LEU A 149 -5.84 -5.71 -1.68
N GLU A 150 -6.76 -6.29 -2.44
CA GLU A 150 -7.49 -5.60 -3.49
C GLU A 150 -8.23 -4.35 -2.98
N THR A 151 -9.04 -4.46 -1.92
CA THR A 151 -9.73 -3.29 -1.34
C THR A 151 -8.76 -2.29 -0.73
N TYR A 152 -7.72 -2.78 -0.03
CA TYR A 152 -6.75 -1.92 0.64
C TYR A 152 -5.93 -1.10 -0.37
N SER A 153 -5.42 -1.75 -1.41
CA SER A 153 -4.65 -1.14 -2.49
C SER A 153 -5.49 -0.16 -3.30
N HIS A 154 -6.71 -0.56 -3.67
CA HIS A 154 -7.61 0.29 -4.44
C HIS A 154 -7.96 1.56 -3.67
N GLY A 155 -8.38 1.43 -2.41
CA GLY A 155 -8.67 2.58 -1.56
C GLY A 155 -7.47 3.51 -1.36
N GLU A 156 -6.25 2.96 -1.27
CA GLU A 156 -5.01 3.76 -1.22
C GLU A 156 -4.76 4.53 -2.52
N LEU A 157 -4.83 3.84 -3.66
CA LEU A 157 -4.57 4.43 -4.98
C LEU A 157 -5.56 5.54 -5.32
N LEU A 158 -6.82 5.43 -4.88
CA LEU A 158 -7.82 6.49 -5.05
C LEU A 158 -7.45 7.81 -4.35
N THR A 159 -6.59 7.78 -3.34
CA THR A 159 -6.12 9.01 -2.68
C THR A 159 -5.09 9.78 -3.50
N TYR A 160 -4.42 9.12 -4.43
CA TYR A 160 -3.33 9.71 -5.21
C TYR A 160 -3.86 10.63 -6.31
N SER A 161 -3.04 11.58 -6.77
CA SER A 161 -3.40 12.34 -7.97
C SER A 161 -3.35 11.45 -9.22
N VAL A 162 -4.07 11.85 -10.26
CA VAL A 162 -4.01 11.17 -11.57
C VAL A 162 -2.56 11.17 -12.12
N GLU A 163 -1.79 12.22 -11.83
CA GLU A 163 -0.37 12.27 -12.23
C GLU A 163 0.44 11.17 -11.53
N THR A 164 0.33 11.05 -10.20
CA THR A 164 0.99 9.98 -9.45
C THR A 164 0.58 8.60 -9.97
N LEU A 165 -0.70 8.38 -10.25
CA LEU A 165 -1.18 7.11 -10.81
C LEU A 165 -0.58 6.80 -12.19
N ARG A 166 -0.47 7.78 -13.09
CA ARG A 166 0.17 7.59 -14.41
C ARG A 166 1.67 7.28 -14.27
N LEU A 167 2.36 7.94 -13.34
CA LEU A 167 3.78 7.68 -13.05
C LEU A 167 3.98 6.27 -12.51
N LEU A 168 3.14 5.85 -11.57
CA LEU A 168 3.15 4.49 -11.02
C LEU A 168 2.85 3.45 -12.09
N LYS A 169 1.88 3.69 -12.98
CA LYS A 169 1.58 2.81 -14.11
C LYS A 169 2.81 2.59 -14.98
N ARG A 170 3.45 3.68 -15.43
CA ARG A 170 4.68 3.61 -16.21
C ARG A 170 5.77 2.84 -15.48
N ARG A 171 5.92 3.06 -14.18
CA ARG A 171 6.93 2.36 -13.37
C ARG A 171 6.62 0.86 -13.25
N PHE A 172 5.37 0.49 -13.02
CA PHE A 172 4.97 -0.91 -12.89
C PHE A 172 5.16 -1.66 -14.20
N GLU A 173 4.81 -1.04 -15.34
CA GLU A 173 5.05 -1.61 -16.67
C GLU A 173 6.55 -1.82 -16.96
N GLN A 174 7.41 -0.89 -16.55
CA GLN A 174 8.86 -1.06 -16.66
C GLN A 174 9.35 -2.25 -15.84
N LEU A 175 8.87 -2.36 -14.59
CA LEU A 175 9.23 -3.48 -13.73
C LEU A 175 8.77 -4.83 -14.30
N GLU A 176 7.60 -4.91 -14.90
CA GLU A 176 7.09 -6.13 -15.54
C GLU A 176 7.87 -6.51 -16.82
N GLN A 177 8.62 -5.59 -17.41
CA GLN A 177 9.56 -5.90 -18.50
C GLN A 177 10.90 -6.44 -17.99
N GLU A 178 11.29 -6.04 -16.77
CA GLU A 178 12.59 -6.37 -16.16
C GLU A 178 12.52 -7.63 -15.27
N TYR A 179 11.37 -7.89 -14.63
CA TYR A 179 11.18 -8.92 -13.63
C TYR A 179 9.93 -9.74 -13.91
N GLU A 180 10.02 -11.06 -13.71
CA GLU A 180 8.87 -11.96 -13.84
C GLU A 180 7.77 -11.64 -12.82
N ASN A 181 8.15 -11.27 -11.59
CA ASN A 181 7.22 -10.85 -10.55
C ASN A 181 7.80 -9.70 -9.71
N PRO A 182 7.45 -8.44 -10.02
CA PRO A 182 7.89 -7.28 -9.25
C PRO A 182 7.47 -7.30 -7.77
N GLY A 183 6.39 -8.00 -7.41
CA GLY A 183 5.96 -8.15 -6.02
C GLY A 183 7.01 -8.83 -5.13
N ILE A 184 7.84 -9.71 -5.69
CA ILE A 184 8.95 -10.33 -4.96
C ILE A 184 9.96 -9.27 -4.50
N LEU A 185 10.19 -8.19 -5.26
CA LEU A 185 11.12 -7.13 -4.86
C LEU A 185 10.66 -6.42 -3.58
N VAL A 186 9.36 -6.15 -3.47
CA VAL A 186 8.76 -5.57 -2.25
C VAL A 186 8.87 -6.53 -1.08
N MET A 187 8.64 -7.83 -1.31
CA MET A 187 8.74 -8.85 -0.27
C MET A 187 10.20 -9.08 0.16
N GLU A 188 11.16 -9.00 -0.76
CA GLU A 188 12.60 -9.02 -0.48
C GLU A 188 13.04 -7.83 0.37
N ALA A 189 12.57 -6.63 0.02
CA ALA A 189 12.80 -5.44 0.85
C ALA A 189 12.23 -5.63 2.25
N THR A 190 11.00 -6.14 2.35
CA THR A 190 10.33 -6.43 3.63
C THR A 190 11.11 -7.44 4.46
N ALA A 191 11.54 -8.56 3.86
CA ALA A 191 12.30 -9.60 4.54
C ALA A 191 13.62 -9.05 5.12
N ARG A 192 14.33 -8.21 4.35
CA ARG A 192 15.57 -7.55 4.81
C ARG A 192 15.37 -6.60 5.96
N GLN A 193 14.29 -5.82 5.94
CA GLN A 193 13.93 -4.94 7.05
C GLN A 193 13.64 -5.72 8.34
N TYR A 194 13.10 -6.95 8.24
CA TYR A 194 12.91 -7.86 9.37
C TYR A 194 14.15 -8.69 9.74
N GLY A 195 15.30 -8.43 9.13
CA GLY A 195 16.58 -9.07 9.47
C GLY A 195 16.89 -10.38 8.73
N TYR A 196 16.03 -10.79 7.79
CA TYR A 196 16.32 -11.92 6.90
C TYR A 196 17.19 -11.46 5.72
N ARG A 197 18.00 -12.34 5.14
CA ARG A 197 18.82 -12.05 3.94
C ARG A 197 17.99 -12.07 2.66
N SER A 198 16.90 -12.86 2.65
CA SER A 198 16.00 -13.00 1.51
C SER A 198 14.60 -13.45 1.93
N VAL A 199 13.63 -13.38 1.01
CA VAL A 199 12.30 -13.99 1.17
C VAL A 199 12.42 -15.49 1.39
N GLN A 200 13.36 -16.14 0.70
CA GLN A 200 13.57 -17.58 0.86
C GLN A 200 13.98 -17.95 2.28
N GLU A 201 14.92 -17.21 2.88
CA GLU A 201 15.30 -17.42 4.29
C GLU A 201 14.13 -17.18 5.23
N ALA A 202 13.36 -16.10 5.02
CA ALA A 202 12.17 -15.81 5.81
C ALA A 202 11.16 -16.96 5.74
N GLN A 203 10.95 -17.56 4.56
CA GLN A 203 10.08 -18.72 4.42
C GLN A 203 10.64 -19.97 5.09
N ASP A 204 11.92 -20.28 4.91
CA ASP A 204 12.52 -21.50 5.49
C ASP A 204 12.54 -21.44 7.03
N HIS A 205 12.74 -20.24 7.59
CA HIS A 205 12.58 -20.02 9.03
C HIS A 205 11.19 -20.41 9.53
N LEU A 206 10.13 -20.10 8.77
CA LEU A 206 8.76 -20.44 9.15
C LEU A 206 8.48 -21.95 9.11
N LYS A 207 9.15 -22.70 8.23
CA LYS A 207 9.05 -24.17 8.20
C LYS A 207 9.65 -24.81 9.44
N SER A 208 10.76 -24.26 9.94
CA SER A 208 11.45 -24.78 11.14
C SER A 208 10.65 -24.70 12.45
N PHE A 209 9.56 -23.94 12.50
CA PHE A 209 8.62 -23.90 13.64
C PHE A 209 7.41 -24.81 13.48
N ASN A 210 7.17 -25.33 12.28
CA ASN A 210 6.05 -26.22 11.97
C ASN A 210 6.47 -27.70 11.92
N GLU A 211 7.77 -27.98 12.13
CA GLU A 211 8.37 -29.31 12.35
C GLU A 211 8.61 -29.55 13.84
#